data_AF-A0A2W4PWN5-F1
#
_entry.id   AF-A0A2W4PWN5-F1
#
_cell.length_a   1.000
_cell.length_b   1.000
_cell.length_c   1.000
_cell.angle_alpha   90.00
_cell.angle_beta   90.00
_cell.angle_gamma   90.00
#
_symmetry.space_group_name_H-M   'P 1'
#
loop_
_entity.id
_entity.type
_entity.pdbx_description
1 polymer ?
#
loop_
_entity_poly.entity_id
_entity_poly.type
_entity_poly.pdbx_seq_one_letter_code
_entity_poly.pdbx_strand_id
1 'polypeptide(L)'
;MRSLARQRGISINTAVASLRVLERRGLIEARPRSGYFIAARREPPPLPAAVSLPRTARLAGTRAMLRRLADASLDPAIVRLGEALPDPQLFPHAALRASLARVARRTPLQLATYPRRRDGSPALLAQVAAHYGR
;
A
#
# COMPACT_ATOMS: atom_id res chain seq x y z
N MET A 1 45.87 6.38 4.69
CA MET A 1 45.43 5.11 4.05
C MET A 1 46.37 3.96 4.32
N ARG A 2 47.65 4.00 3.90
CA ARG A 2 48.62 2.89 4.12
C ARG A 2 48.79 2.52 5.60
N SER A 3 48.81 3.51 6.49
CA SER A 3 48.86 3.26 7.95
C SER A 3 47.63 2.49 8.47
N LEU A 4 46.41 2.86 8.01
CA LEU A 4 45.17 2.21 8.41
C LEU A 4 45.11 0.74 7.94
N ALA A 5 45.56 0.49 6.70
CA ALA A 5 45.67 -0.86 6.15
C ALA A 5 46.60 -1.74 6.99
N ARG A 6 47.78 -1.21 7.37
CA ARG A 6 48.75 -1.90 8.22
C ARG A 6 48.24 -2.14 9.65
N GLN A 7 47.64 -1.13 10.28
CA GLN A 7 47.10 -1.24 11.64
C GLN A 7 45.95 -2.24 11.77
N ARG A 8 45.15 -2.40 10.71
CA ARG A 8 43.98 -3.29 10.70
C ARG A 8 44.22 -4.61 9.99
N GLY A 9 45.41 -4.85 9.44
CA GLY A 9 45.73 -6.07 8.69
C GLY A 9 44.88 -6.28 7.44
N ILE A 10 44.43 -5.20 6.79
CA ILE A 10 43.54 -5.25 5.62
C ILE A 10 44.25 -4.73 4.37
N SER A 11 43.73 -5.10 3.19
CA SER A 11 44.26 -4.56 1.93
C SER A 11 44.07 -3.04 1.85
N ILE A 12 44.94 -2.36 1.08
CA ILE A 12 44.82 -0.92 0.83
C ILE A 12 43.48 -0.59 0.16
N ASN A 13 43.02 -1.43 -0.77
CA ASN A 13 41.73 -1.25 -1.44
C ASN A 13 40.56 -1.31 -0.46
N THR A 14 40.62 -2.23 0.52
CA THR A 14 39.62 -2.31 1.60
C THR A 14 39.63 -1.05 2.47
N ALA A 15 40.82 -0.55 2.83
CA ALA A 15 40.95 0.68 3.61
C ALA A 15 40.37 1.90 2.87
N VAL A 16 40.58 2.00 1.56
CA VAL A 16 40.01 3.06 0.71
C VAL A 16 38.49 2.93 0.60
N ALA A 17 37.99 1.71 0.35
CA ALA A 17 36.56 1.45 0.24
C ALA A 17 35.82 1.81 1.54
N SER A 18 36.36 1.44 2.69
CA SER A 18 35.80 1.77 4.00
C SER A 18 35.76 3.27 4.26
N LEU A 19 36.83 4.01 3.93
CA LEU A 19 36.82 5.47 4.08
C LEU A 19 35.79 6.14 3.16
N ARG A 20 35.65 5.67 1.91
CA ARG A 20 34.59 6.15 1.00
C ARG A 20 33.18 5.86 1.52
N VAL A 21 32.96 4.73 2.20
CA VAL A 21 31.67 4.42 2.84
C VAL A 21 31.39 5.40 3.98
N LEU A 22 32.40 5.71 4.81
CA LEU A 22 32.26 6.66 5.91
C LEU A 22 32.03 8.09 5.41
N GLU A 23 32.67 8.47 4.30
CA GLU A 23 32.47 9.75 3.63
C GLU A 23 31.07 9.87 3.05
N ARG A 24 30.58 8.84 2.32
CA ARG A 24 29.19 8.82 1.81
C ARG A 24 28.13 8.90 2.91
N ARG A 25 28.45 8.44 4.12
CA ARG A 25 27.57 8.52 5.30
C ARG A 25 27.68 9.87 6.02
N GLY A 26 28.53 10.79 5.55
CA GLY A 26 28.77 12.09 6.17
C GLY A 26 29.42 11.98 7.55
N LEU A 27 30.10 10.87 7.86
CA LEU A 27 30.79 10.67 9.13
C LEU A 27 32.21 11.24 9.12
N ILE A 28 32.81 11.31 7.93
CA ILE A 28 34.12 11.90 7.70
C ILE A 28 34.08 12.76 6.44
N GLU A 29 34.99 13.71 6.34
CA GLU A 29 35.19 14.58 5.19
C GLU A 29 36.62 14.45 4.66
N ALA A 30 36.77 14.37 3.32
CA ALA A 30 38.08 14.44 2.69
C ALA A 30 38.50 15.91 2.54
N ARG A 31 39.64 16.27 3.14
CA ARG A 31 40.26 17.59 2.95
C ARG A 31 41.44 17.47 1.98
N PRO A 32 41.46 18.22 0.86
CA PRO A 32 42.55 18.18 -0.11
C PRO A 32 43.92 18.34 0.56
N ARG A 33 44.87 17.46 0.23
CA ARG A 33 46.24 17.40 0.78
C ARG A 33 46.38 17.13 2.29
N SER A 34 45.29 17.07 3.04
CA SER A 34 45.32 16.95 4.52
C SER A 34 44.78 15.61 5.04
N GLY A 35 44.07 14.83 4.21
CA GLY A 35 43.56 13.52 4.58
C GLY A 35 42.08 13.52 4.94
N TYR A 36 41.64 12.59 5.79
CA TYR A 36 40.24 12.45 6.21
C TYR A 36 40.07 12.91 7.65
N PHE A 37 39.03 13.70 7.90
CA PHE A 37 38.70 14.26 9.22
C PHE A 37 37.27 13.87 9.61
N ILE A 38 36.97 13.85 10.90
CA ILE A 38 35.61 13.57 11.39
C ILE A 38 34.72 14.77 11.02
N ALA A 39 33.61 14.50 10.33
CA ALA A 39 32.65 15.54 10.00
C ALA A 39 31.98 16.06 11.29
N ALA A 40 31.77 17.38 11.39
CA ALA A 40 31.08 17.96 12.53
C ALA A 40 29.68 17.36 12.65
N ARG A 41 29.42 16.61 13.74
CA ARG A 41 28.08 16.09 14.02
C ARG A 41 27.17 17.25 14.31
N ARG A 42 26.24 17.53 13.41
CA ARG A 42 25.09 18.36 13.72
C ARG A 42 24.24 17.56 14.70
N GLU A 43 24.15 18.02 15.93
CA GLU A 43 23.28 17.39 16.92
C GLU A 43 21.86 17.41 16.34
N PRO A 44 21.18 16.25 16.26
CA PRO A 44 19.81 16.23 15.79
C PRO A 44 18.99 17.16 16.70
N PRO A 45 18.02 17.92 16.16
CA PRO A 45 17.15 18.72 16.99
C PRO A 45 16.51 17.82 18.05
N PRO A 46 16.25 18.34 19.26
CA PRO A 46 15.64 17.55 20.33
C PRO A 46 14.34 16.94 19.81
N LEU A 47 14.24 15.61 19.91
CA LEU A 47 13.01 14.92 19.57
C LEU A 47 11.90 15.41 20.51
N PRO A 48 10.68 15.68 20.00
CA PRO A 48 9.55 15.93 20.89
C PRO A 48 9.38 14.75 21.84
N ALA A 49 8.91 15.03 23.07
CA ALA A 49 8.71 14.01 24.09
C ALA A 49 7.97 12.80 23.49
N ALA A 50 8.59 11.63 23.59
CA ALA A 50 8.02 10.42 22.99
C ALA A 50 6.66 10.14 23.63
N VAL A 51 5.60 10.22 22.82
CA VAL A 51 4.31 9.64 23.23
C VAL A 51 4.54 8.15 23.33
N SER A 52 4.25 7.58 24.50
CA SER A 52 4.30 6.14 24.72
C SER A 52 3.19 5.48 23.90
N LEU A 53 3.48 5.20 22.63
CA LEU A 53 2.61 4.37 21.81
C LEU A 53 2.76 2.93 22.34
N PRO A 54 1.65 2.19 22.52
CA PRO A 54 1.74 0.80 22.91
C PRO A 54 2.63 0.04 21.91
N ARG A 55 3.69 -0.61 22.41
CA ARG A 55 4.70 -1.36 21.62
C ARG A 55 4.11 -2.50 20.80
N THR A 56 2.82 -2.78 20.98
CA THR A 56 2.02 -3.75 20.25
C THR A 56 1.25 -3.12 19.10
N ALA A 57 1.88 -2.22 18.33
CA ALA A 57 1.48 -2.08 16.93
C ALA A 57 1.94 -3.35 16.19
N ARG A 58 1.26 -4.48 16.46
CA ARG A 58 1.33 -5.62 15.56
C ARG A 58 0.79 -5.05 14.26
N LEU A 59 1.65 -4.99 13.23
CA LEU A 59 1.19 -5.05 11.85
C LEU A 59 0.35 -6.32 11.79
N ALA A 60 -0.93 -6.20 12.08
CA ALA A 60 -1.91 -7.20 11.75
C ALA A 60 -1.73 -7.33 10.25
N GLY A 61 -1.08 -8.42 9.80
CA GLY A 61 -0.78 -8.62 8.39
C GLY A 61 -2.02 -8.27 7.60
N THR A 62 -1.88 -7.52 6.50
CA THR A 62 -2.96 -6.82 5.75
C THR A 62 -4.34 -7.48 5.83
N ARG A 63 -4.43 -8.81 5.70
CA ARG A 63 -5.64 -9.61 5.89
C ARG A 63 -6.38 -9.43 7.22
N ALA A 64 -5.68 -9.41 8.36
CA ALA A 64 -6.28 -9.23 9.67
C ALA A 64 -6.81 -7.80 9.86
N MET A 65 -6.17 -6.80 9.25
CA MET A 65 -6.68 -5.44 9.20
C MET A 65 -7.91 -5.33 8.29
N LEU A 66 -7.89 -5.96 7.11
CA LEU A 66 -9.03 -6.00 6.20
C LEU A 66 -10.27 -6.64 6.84
N ARG A 67 -10.11 -7.72 7.62
CA ARG A 67 -11.22 -8.32 8.38
C ARG A 67 -11.80 -7.36 9.41
N ARG A 68 -10.94 -6.70 10.19
CA ARG A 68 -11.39 -5.71 11.17
C ARG A 68 -12.15 -4.56 10.54
N LEU A 69 -11.73 -4.10 9.36
CA LEU A 69 -12.45 -3.08 8.60
C LEU A 69 -13.82 -3.61 8.15
N ALA A 70 -13.88 -4.83 7.60
CA ALA A 70 -15.15 -5.45 7.20
C ALA A 70 -16.12 -5.63 8.38
N ASP A 71 -15.62 -6.07 9.54
CA ASP A 71 -16.44 -6.23 10.74
C ASP A 71 -16.96 -4.88 11.24
N ALA A 72 -16.11 -3.84 11.26
CA ALA A 72 -16.49 -2.49 11.68
C ALA A 72 -17.53 -1.86 10.73
N SER A 73 -17.50 -2.17 9.44
CA SER A 73 -18.50 -1.69 8.48
C SER A 73 -19.91 -2.22 8.77
N LEU A 74 -20.05 -3.35 9.47
CA LEU A 74 -21.36 -3.87 9.83
C LEU A 74 -22.01 -3.11 11.00
N ASP A 75 -21.23 -2.33 11.77
CA ASP A 75 -21.73 -1.55 12.89
C ASP A 75 -22.41 -0.25 12.41
N PRO A 76 -23.71 -0.05 12.67
CA PRO A 76 -24.42 1.18 12.30
C PRO A 76 -23.90 2.43 13.03
N ALA A 77 -23.21 2.28 14.17
CA ALA A 77 -22.64 3.39 14.92
C ALA A 77 -21.35 3.94 14.31
N ILE A 78 -20.76 3.23 13.33
CA ILE A 78 -19.49 3.61 12.70
C ILE A 78 -19.74 4.28 11.36
N VAL A 79 -19.20 5.50 11.20
CA VAL A 79 -19.17 6.18 9.89
C VAL A 79 -18.15 5.47 9.00
N ARG A 80 -18.64 4.89 7.90
CA ARG A 80 -17.86 4.07 6.95
C ARG A 80 -17.02 4.92 6.02
N LEU A 81 -15.84 5.36 6.47
CA LEU A 81 -14.88 6.10 5.62
C LEU A 81 -13.91 5.20 4.85
N GLY A 82 -13.85 3.91 5.20
CA GLY A 82 -12.95 2.93 4.56
C GLY A 82 -13.56 2.21 3.36
N GLU A 83 -14.86 2.33 3.13
CA GLU A 83 -15.57 1.66 2.05
C GLU A 83 -15.96 2.65 0.95
N ALA A 84 -15.57 2.36 -0.29
CA ALA A 84 -16.02 3.11 -1.46
C ALA A 84 -17.40 2.64 -1.94
N LEU A 85 -18.35 2.50 -1.00
CA LEU A 85 -19.74 2.13 -1.30
C LEU A 85 -20.62 3.40 -1.33
N PRO A 86 -21.40 3.61 -2.39
CA PRO A 86 -22.36 4.72 -2.43
C PRO A 86 -23.48 4.50 -1.41
N ASP A 87 -24.14 5.59 -1.01
CA ASP A 87 -25.30 5.54 -0.13
C ASP A 87 -26.37 4.58 -0.68
N PRO A 88 -26.92 3.64 0.12
CA PRO A 88 -27.95 2.70 -0.32
C PRO A 88 -29.18 3.37 -0.93
N GLN A 89 -29.52 4.60 -0.52
CA GLN A 89 -30.65 5.36 -1.07
C GLN A 89 -30.40 5.86 -2.51
N LEU A 90 -29.13 5.94 -2.94
CA LEU A 90 -28.76 6.27 -4.33
C LEU A 90 -28.86 5.06 -5.26
N PHE A 91 -29.04 3.86 -4.71
CA PHE A 91 -29.13 2.64 -5.49
C PHE A 91 -30.52 2.52 -6.16
N PRO A 92 -30.63 2.15 -7.45
CA PRO A 92 -31.89 2.15 -8.20
C PRO A 92 -32.77 0.92 -7.88
N HIS A 93 -33.19 0.78 -6.62
CA HIS A 93 -33.91 -0.39 -6.09
C HIS A 93 -35.15 -0.78 -6.90
N ALA A 94 -36.00 0.20 -7.25
CA ALA A 94 -37.23 -0.05 -7.98
C ALA A 94 -36.98 -0.61 -9.40
N ALA A 95 -36.05 0.01 -10.13
CA ALA A 95 -35.70 -0.40 -11.48
C ALA A 95 -35.02 -1.78 -11.49
N LEU A 96 -34.15 -2.04 -10.52
CA LEU A 96 -33.47 -3.33 -10.37
C LEU A 96 -34.48 -4.44 -10.06
N ARG A 97 -35.36 -4.23 -9.07
CA ARG A 97 -36.42 -5.19 -8.70
C ARG A 97 -37.33 -5.52 -9.87
N ALA A 98 -37.79 -4.50 -10.60
CA ALA A 98 -38.63 -4.69 -11.78
C ALA A 98 -37.92 -5.52 -12.87
N SER A 99 -36.64 -5.25 -13.10
CA SER A 99 -35.84 -5.96 -14.11
C SER A 99 -35.57 -7.41 -13.72
N LEU A 100 -35.21 -7.67 -12.46
CA LEU A 100 -35.03 -9.02 -11.93
C LEU A 100 -36.32 -9.83 -12.03
N ALA A 101 -37.45 -9.25 -11.60
CA ALA A 101 -38.74 -9.92 -11.68
C ALA A 101 -39.16 -10.23 -13.13
N ARG A 102 -38.81 -9.36 -14.08
CA ARG A 102 -39.06 -9.58 -15.51
C ARG A 102 -38.26 -10.76 -16.05
N VAL A 103 -36.96 -10.84 -15.73
CA VAL A 103 -36.09 -11.96 -16.16
C VAL A 103 -36.53 -13.26 -15.52
N ALA A 104 -36.82 -13.26 -14.22
CA ALA A 104 -37.30 -14.44 -13.50
C ALA A 104 -38.56 -15.05 -14.12
N ARG A 105 -39.50 -14.21 -14.56
CA ARG A 105 -40.74 -14.66 -15.23
C ARG A 105 -40.50 -15.15 -16.66
N ARG A 106 -39.68 -14.45 -17.44
CA ARG A 106 -39.50 -14.74 -18.87
C ARG A 106 -38.53 -15.89 -19.12
N THR A 107 -37.57 -16.09 -18.24
CA THR A 107 -36.47 -17.03 -18.47
C THR A 107 -36.02 -17.70 -17.16
N PRO A 108 -36.92 -18.42 -16.48
CA PRO A 108 -36.64 -18.98 -15.14
C PRO A 108 -35.42 -19.91 -15.11
N LEU A 109 -35.19 -20.68 -16.18
CA LEU A 109 -34.03 -21.58 -16.26
C LEU A 109 -32.68 -20.85 -16.33
N GLN A 110 -32.64 -19.60 -16.82
CA GLN A 110 -31.40 -18.81 -16.79
C GLN A 110 -30.94 -18.47 -15.36
N LEU A 111 -31.84 -18.46 -14.37
CA LEU A 111 -31.47 -18.24 -12.97
C LEU A 111 -30.77 -19.46 -12.35
N ALA A 112 -31.04 -20.65 -12.88
CA ALA A 112 -30.55 -21.92 -12.33
C ALA A 112 -29.40 -22.52 -13.15
N THR A 113 -28.90 -21.81 -14.16
CA THR A 113 -27.87 -22.31 -15.07
C THR A 113 -26.64 -21.42 -15.04
N TYR A 114 -25.46 -22.06 -15.02
CA TYR A 114 -24.22 -21.31 -15.20
C TYR A 114 -24.14 -20.77 -16.63
N PRO A 115 -23.61 -19.55 -16.82
CA PRO A 115 -23.38 -19.02 -18.16
C PRO A 115 -22.40 -19.94 -18.90
N ARG A 116 -22.79 -20.37 -20.10
CA ARG A 116 -21.94 -21.21 -20.97
C ARG A 116 -20.70 -20.47 -21.49
N ARG A 117 -20.75 -19.14 -21.48
CA ARG A 117 -19.71 -18.23 -21.95
C ARG A 117 -18.96 -17.63 -20.76
N ARG A 118 -17.63 -17.72 -20.79
CA ARG A 118 -16.75 -17.14 -19.75
C ARG A 118 -16.55 -15.62 -19.93
N ASP A 119 -16.78 -15.12 -21.13
CA ASP A 119 -16.68 -13.71 -21.52
C ASP A 119 -17.92 -12.88 -21.14
N GLY A 120 -18.95 -13.51 -20.56
CA GLY A 120 -20.17 -12.84 -20.11
C GLY A 120 -21.30 -12.87 -21.14
N SER A 121 -22.39 -12.15 -20.84
CA SER A 121 -23.56 -12.08 -21.72
C SER A 121 -23.31 -11.12 -22.90
N PRO A 122 -23.43 -11.58 -24.16
CA PRO A 122 -23.23 -10.71 -25.33
C PRO A 122 -24.20 -9.52 -25.36
N ALA A 123 -25.45 -9.73 -24.92
CA ALA A 123 -26.45 -8.67 -24.84
C ALA A 123 -26.05 -7.59 -23.83
N LEU A 124 -25.43 -7.97 -22.72
CA LEU A 124 -24.92 -7.02 -21.72
C LEU A 124 -23.73 -6.25 -22.27
N LEU A 125 -22.75 -6.94 -22.88
CA LEU A 125 -21.58 -6.29 -23.47
C LEU A 125 -21.98 -5.27 -24.54
N ALA A 126 -22.94 -5.61 -25.40
CA ALA A 126 -23.49 -4.68 -26.40
C ALA A 126 -24.14 -3.45 -25.77
N GLN A 127 -24.90 -3.61 -24.67
CA GLN A 127 -25.50 -2.48 -23.97
C GLN A 127 -24.47 -1.59 -23.27
N VAL A 128 -23.45 -2.18 -22.64
CA VAL A 128 -22.36 -1.43 -22.03
C VAL A 128 -21.60 -0.63 -23.10
N ALA A 129 -21.27 -1.26 -24.23
CA ALA A 129 -20.63 -0.58 -25.35
C ALA A 129 -21.50 0.58 -25.88
N ALA A 130 -22.81 0.39 -26.02
CA ALA A 130 -23.73 1.43 -26.46
C ALA A 130 -23.96 2.57 -25.44
N HIS A 131 -23.71 2.30 -24.15
CA HIS A 131 -23.83 3.29 -23.08
C HIS A 131 -22.58 4.17 -22.97
N TYR A 132 -21.39 3.57 -23.07
CA TYR A 132 -20.11 4.28 -22.96
C TYR A 132 -19.51 4.74 -24.30
N GLY A 133 -20.07 4.30 -25.42
CA GLY A 133 -19.65 4.70 -26.77
C GLY A 133 -20.31 6.00 -27.27
N ARG A 134 -20.99 6.75 -26.39
CA ARG A 134 -21.52 8.10 -26.67
C ARG A 134 -20.70 9.12 -25.91
#